data_AF-A0A3D0KWW8-F1
#
_entry.id   AF-A0A3D0KWW8-F1
#
_cell.length_a   1.000
_cell.length_b   1.000
_cell.length_c   1.000
_cell.angle_alpha   90.00
_cell.angle_beta   90.00
_cell.angle_gamma   90.00
#
_symmetry.space_group_name_H-M   'P 1'
#
loop_
_entity.id
_entity.type
_entity.pdbx_description
1 polymer ?
#
loop_
_entity_poly.entity_id
_entity_poly.type
_entity_poly.pdbx_seq_one_letter_code
_entity_poly.pdbx_strand_id
1 'polypeptide(L)'
;MSNNHWQFAKHQLMANLQLDGLLVINDFTAQSLAQSSILSGEIGTGHEQLLDGRPDIAAPLLVIGPGTGLGVSALIPLPEGPLPIEGEGGNIRFAPQTDIEHDLDAFMRKRTEHVIAEHLASGPGLEAIYAFLIQDKNAKPAQQADRFMSADQFMSADQIGATALAEAGICRDAVDLMFGILGSVMADHVLTIGCWRGAVIAGGIVPRLAPLIDASPFAQRFRAVGAMSHLLANVPVWLSTDADAGLKGARAALDNPYLKHRLLTA
;
A
#
# COMPACT_ATOMS: atom_id res chain seq x y z
N MET A 1 -13.71 -14.21 5.03
CA MET A 1 -12.84 -13.04 4.82
C MET A 1 -12.18 -13.22 3.45
N SER A 2 -11.70 -12.19 2.76
CA SER A 2 -11.12 -12.33 1.41
C SER A 2 -9.90 -13.25 1.37
N ASN A 3 -9.07 -13.23 2.42
CA ASN A 3 -7.81 -14.00 2.49
C ASN A 3 -7.87 -15.23 3.42
N ASN A 4 -9.06 -15.61 3.91
CA ASN A 4 -9.25 -16.80 4.75
C ASN A 4 -10.71 -17.32 4.69
N HIS A 5 -10.89 -18.64 4.74
CA HIS A 5 -12.17 -19.34 4.76
C HIS A 5 -13.04 -19.01 5.99
N TRP A 6 -12.52 -18.28 6.97
CA TRP A 6 -13.27 -17.87 8.15
C TRP A 6 -14.47 -16.99 7.79
N GLN A 7 -15.63 -17.40 8.28
CA GLN A 7 -16.89 -16.67 8.25
C GLN A 7 -17.48 -16.72 9.64
N PHE A 8 -18.04 -15.60 10.10
CA PHE A 8 -18.67 -15.53 11.42
C PHE A 8 -19.82 -14.53 11.39
N ALA A 9 -20.87 -14.84 12.15
CA ALA A 9 -21.93 -13.89 12.42
C ALA A 9 -21.52 -12.98 13.58
N LYS A 10 -21.54 -11.67 13.38
CA LYS A 10 -21.12 -10.69 14.40
C LYS A 10 -21.90 -10.83 15.71
N HIS A 11 -23.22 -11.01 15.64
CA HIS A 11 -24.05 -11.24 16.84
C HIS A 11 -23.68 -12.54 17.58
N GLN A 12 -23.39 -13.61 16.85
CA GLN A 12 -22.99 -14.88 17.48
C GLN A 12 -21.61 -14.77 18.14
N LEU A 13 -20.68 -14.05 17.50
CA LEU A 13 -19.37 -13.76 18.09
C LEU A 13 -19.52 -12.96 19.39
N MET A 14 -20.34 -11.91 19.37
CA MET A 14 -20.61 -11.06 20.54
C MET A 14 -21.22 -11.85 21.70
N ALA A 15 -22.22 -12.70 21.42
CA ALA A 15 -22.87 -13.56 22.42
C ALA A 15 -21.91 -14.62 22.99
N ASN A 16 -21.14 -15.29 22.13
CA ASN A 16 -20.19 -16.34 22.55
C ASN A 16 -19.06 -15.79 23.42
N LEU A 17 -18.62 -14.56 23.15
CA LEU A 17 -17.56 -13.88 23.90
C LEU A 17 -18.07 -13.00 25.04
N GLN A 18 -19.38 -12.92 25.25
CA GLN A 18 -20.02 -12.11 26.30
C GLN A 18 -19.57 -10.64 26.27
N LEU A 19 -19.53 -10.06 25.06
CA LEU A 19 -19.09 -8.67 24.87
C LEU A 19 -20.26 -7.69 25.03
N ASP A 20 -20.03 -6.57 25.69
CA ASP A 20 -21.00 -5.46 25.78
C ASP A 20 -21.17 -4.73 24.44
N GLY A 21 -20.13 -4.77 23.59
CA GLY A 21 -20.21 -4.28 22.23
C GLY A 21 -19.13 -4.83 21.30
N LEU A 22 -19.45 -4.82 20.02
CA LEU A 22 -18.58 -5.33 18.96
C LEU A 22 -18.62 -4.41 17.73
N LEU A 23 -17.46 -3.87 17.37
CA LEU A 23 -17.24 -3.15 16.13
C LEU A 23 -16.28 -3.96 15.25
N VAL A 24 -16.68 -4.21 14.00
CA VAL A 24 -15.82 -4.86 13.00
C VAL A 24 -15.57 -3.87 11.87
N ILE A 25 -14.30 -3.57 11.64
CA ILE A 25 -13.80 -2.64 10.61
C ILE A 25 -12.82 -3.34 9.68
N ASN A 26 -12.61 -2.72 8.52
CA ASN A 26 -11.50 -3.08 7.64
C ASN A 26 -10.15 -2.71 8.32
N ASP A 27 -9.10 -3.47 8.00
CA ASP A 27 -7.77 -3.29 8.57
C ASP A 27 -7.14 -1.94 8.18
N PHE A 28 -7.36 -1.47 6.95
CA PHE A 28 -6.91 -0.14 6.50
C PHE A 28 -7.76 1.00 7.03
N THR A 29 -9.04 0.77 7.37
CA THR A 29 -9.78 1.70 8.24
C THR A 29 -9.02 1.89 9.55
N ALA A 30 -8.60 0.80 10.19
CA ALA A 30 -7.83 0.85 11.43
C ALA A 30 -6.49 1.56 11.22
N GLN A 31 -5.70 1.14 10.22
CA GLN A 31 -4.41 1.76 9.91
C GLN A 31 -4.54 3.27 9.66
N SER A 32 -5.60 3.71 8.98
CA SER A 32 -5.84 5.13 8.73
C SER A 32 -6.18 5.91 10.00
N LEU A 33 -7.04 5.37 10.88
CA LEU A 33 -7.37 5.98 12.16
C LEU A 33 -6.15 6.09 13.08
N ALA A 34 -5.18 5.18 12.95
CA ALA A 34 -3.92 5.26 13.69
C ALA A 34 -3.07 6.48 13.31
N GLN A 35 -3.29 7.05 12.11
CA GLN A 35 -2.56 8.22 11.61
C GLN A 35 -3.19 9.56 12.04
N SER A 36 -4.18 9.54 12.94
CA SER A 36 -4.92 10.75 13.35
C SER A 36 -4.02 11.83 13.96
N SER A 37 -2.87 11.49 14.54
CA SER A 37 -1.90 12.47 15.08
C SER A 37 -1.33 13.40 14.00
N ILE A 38 -1.25 12.94 12.75
CA ILE A 38 -0.83 13.79 11.62
C ILE A 38 -1.87 14.88 11.37
N LEU A 39 -3.15 14.63 11.67
CA LEU A 39 -4.19 15.64 11.51
C LEU A 39 -4.04 16.79 12.49
N SER A 40 -3.58 16.52 13.72
CA SER A 40 -3.30 17.52 14.75
C SER A 40 -1.93 18.20 14.60
N GLY A 41 -1.15 17.86 13.57
CA GLY A 41 0.19 18.40 13.34
C GLY A 41 1.28 17.76 14.20
N GLU A 42 0.95 16.70 14.93
CA GLU A 42 1.88 15.92 15.73
C GLU A 42 2.46 14.77 14.89
N ILE A 43 3.47 15.09 14.09
CA ILE A 43 4.32 14.07 13.44
C ILE A 43 5.31 13.61 14.51
N GLY A 44 4.86 12.68 15.36
CA GLY A 44 5.67 12.11 16.43
C GLY A 44 6.79 11.21 15.91
N THR A 45 7.52 10.55 16.82
CA THR A 45 8.61 9.61 16.48
C THR A 45 8.16 8.34 15.75
N GLY A 46 6.85 8.16 15.52
CA GLY A 46 6.26 7.03 14.82
C GLY A 46 6.22 7.18 13.30
N HIS A 47 6.83 8.23 12.75
CA HIS A 47 6.85 8.51 11.33
C HIS A 47 8.25 8.90 10.86
N GLU A 48 8.68 8.30 9.76
CA GLU A 48 9.86 8.72 9.01
C GLU A 48 9.39 9.53 7.79
N GLN A 49 10.04 10.67 7.53
CA GLN A 49 9.69 11.51 6.39
C GLN A 49 10.42 11.02 5.15
N LEU A 50 9.65 10.67 4.11
CA LEU A 50 10.19 10.19 2.83
C LEU A 50 10.26 11.30 1.79
N LEU A 51 9.21 12.12 1.70
CA LEU A 51 9.18 13.27 0.80
C LEU A 51 8.79 14.53 1.56
N ASP A 52 9.55 15.59 1.34
CA ASP A 52 9.24 16.92 1.84
C ASP A 52 8.00 17.52 1.18
N GLY A 53 7.37 18.46 1.88
CA GLY A 53 6.18 19.12 1.39
C GLY A 53 5.57 20.08 2.40
N ARG A 54 4.47 20.72 2.00
CA ARG A 54 3.67 21.59 2.86
C ARG A 54 2.26 21.03 2.95
N PRO A 55 1.88 20.37 4.06
CA PRO A 55 0.58 19.75 4.20
C PRO A 55 -0.54 20.80 4.18
N ASP A 56 -1.59 20.57 3.40
CA ASP A 56 -2.87 21.27 3.56
C ASP A 56 -3.65 20.66 4.72
N ILE A 57 -3.80 21.42 5.81
CA ILE A 57 -4.48 20.94 7.02
C ILE A 57 -6.01 20.79 6.85
N ALA A 58 -6.62 21.32 5.79
CA ALA A 58 -8.03 21.10 5.53
C ALA A 58 -8.27 19.83 4.68
N ALA A 59 -7.23 19.33 4.00
CA ALA A 59 -7.37 18.24 3.06
C ALA A 59 -7.34 16.85 3.74
N PRO A 60 -7.92 15.82 3.08
CA PRO A 60 -7.77 14.43 3.48
C PRO A 60 -6.30 13.96 3.49
N LEU A 61 -6.01 12.98 4.33
CA LEU A 61 -4.72 12.26 4.36
C LEU A 61 -4.87 10.91 3.65
N LEU A 62 -4.00 10.58 2.71
CA LEU A 62 -3.95 9.22 2.13
C LEU A 62 -3.22 8.27 3.08
N VAL A 63 -3.73 7.07 3.27
CA VAL A 63 -3.04 5.97 3.99
C VAL A 63 -3.06 4.72 3.13
N ILE A 64 -1.87 4.22 2.80
CA ILE A 64 -1.66 3.13 1.83
C ILE A 64 -0.55 2.23 2.31
N GLY A 65 -0.61 0.92 2.06
CA GLY A 65 0.39 0.01 2.61
C GLY A 65 0.52 -1.29 1.82
N PRO A 66 1.65 -1.47 1.11
CA PRO A 66 2.00 -2.74 0.50
C PRO A 66 2.34 -3.78 1.57
N GLY A 67 1.55 -4.84 1.69
CA GLY A 67 1.74 -5.97 2.59
C GLY A 67 1.50 -7.28 1.86
N THR A 68 0.67 -8.16 2.43
CA THR A 68 0.18 -9.35 1.70
C THR A 68 -0.75 -8.99 0.55
N GLY A 69 -1.39 -7.82 0.62
CA GLY A 69 -2.09 -7.14 -0.47
C GLY A 69 -1.70 -5.65 -0.51
N LEU A 70 -2.57 -4.80 -1.05
CA LEU A 70 -2.40 -3.35 -1.08
C LEU A 70 -3.64 -2.68 -0.51
N GLY A 71 -3.59 -2.35 0.76
CA GLY A 71 -4.69 -1.62 1.38
C GLY A 71 -4.56 -0.12 1.14
N VAL A 72 -5.72 0.53 1.03
CA VAL A 72 -5.85 1.98 0.79
C VAL A 72 -7.04 2.50 1.56
N SER A 73 -6.83 3.61 2.27
CA SER A 73 -7.87 4.39 2.96
C SER A 73 -7.50 5.87 2.88
N ALA A 74 -8.47 6.75 3.09
CA ALA A 74 -8.20 8.18 3.28
C ALA A 74 -8.87 8.69 4.55
N LEU A 75 -8.25 9.66 5.22
CA LEU A 75 -8.74 10.20 6.47
C LEU A 75 -9.17 11.66 6.27
N ILE A 76 -10.47 11.93 6.32
CA ILE A 76 -11.02 13.28 6.18
C ILE A 76 -11.01 13.97 7.56
N PRO A 77 -10.37 15.15 7.72
CA PRO A 77 -10.41 15.89 8.97
C PRO A 77 -11.77 16.57 9.16
N LEU A 78 -12.56 16.14 10.15
CA LEU A 78 -13.82 16.78 10.53
C LEU A 78 -13.79 17.23 12.00
N PRO A 79 -14.60 18.22 12.42
CA PRO A 79 -14.57 18.78 13.78
C PRO A 79 -14.78 17.75 14.90
N GLU A 80 -15.65 16.76 14.67
CA GLU A 80 -16.02 15.72 15.64
C GLU A 80 -15.00 14.57 15.69
N GLY A 81 -13.97 14.63 14.83
CA GLY A 81 -12.97 13.59 14.66
C GLY A 81 -12.80 13.21 13.19
N PRO A 82 -11.80 12.39 12.87
CA PRO A 82 -11.57 11.99 11.49
C PRO A 82 -12.63 11.02 10.97
N LEU A 83 -13.03 11.21 9.71
CA LEU A 83 -13.85 10.25 8.97
C LEU A 83 -12.94 9.39 8.07
N PRO A 84 -12.78 8.08 8.33
CA PRO A 84 -12.07 7.20 7.41
C PRO A 84 -12.96 6.87 6.21
N ILE A 85 -12.41 7.03 5.01
CA ILE A 85 -12.98 6.51 3.75
C ILE A 85 -12.50 5.07 3.60
N GLU A 86 -13.44 4.14 3.73
CA GLU A 86 -13.18 2.73 3.44
C GLU A 86 -13.25 2.47 1.94
N GLY A 87 -12.37 1.63 1.43
CA GLY A 87 -12.37 1.25 0.02
C GLY A 87 -11.37 0.15 -0.29
N GLU A 88 -11.37 -0.25 -1.55
CA GLU A 88 -10.50 -1.31 -2.08
C GLU A 88 -9.51 -0.71 -3.08
N GLY A 89 -8.85 0.39 -2.69
CA GLY A 89 -8.03 1.19 -3.60
C GLY A 89 -6.82 0.46 -4.17
N GLY A 90 -6.40 -0.67 -3.61
CA GLY A 90 -5.40 -1.54 -4.23
C GLY A 90 -5.91 -2.35 -5.42
N ASN A 91 -7.23 -2.48 -5.55
CA ASN A 91 -7.89 -3.21 -6.64
C ASN A 91 -8.19 -2.35 -7.87
N ILE A 92 -7.68 -1.12 -7.92
CA ILE A 92 -7.72 -0.29 -9.13
C ILE A 92 -6.87 -0.92 -10.23
N ARG A 93 -7.22 -0.66 -11.50
CA ARG A 93 -6.48 -1.17 -12.65
C ARG A 93 -5.06 -0.62 -12.65
N PHE A 94 -4.09 -1.46 -13.02
CA PHE A 94 -2.74 -1.01 -13.27
C PHE A 94 -2.68 -0.14 -14.53
N ALA A 95 -1.95 0.98 -14.45
CA ALA A 95 -1.74 1.91 -15.55
C ALA A 95 -0.23 2.03 -15.85
N PRO A 96 0.31 1.16 -16.73
CA PRO A 96 1.73 1.18 -17.09
C PRO A 96 2.16 2.54 -17.66
N GLN A 97 3.35 3.01 -17.29
CA GLN A 97 3.90 4.30 -17.75
C GLN A 97 5.27 4.17 -18.42
N THR A 98 5.91 3.01 -18.35
CA THR A 98 7.21 2.73 -18.96
C THR A 98 7.15 1.48 -19.82
N ASP A 99 8.09 1.34 -20.75
CA ASP A 99 8.15 0.16 -21.62
C ASP A 99 8.25 -1.14 -20.80
N ILE A 100 9.08 -1.15 -19.74
CA ILE A 100 9.21 -2.29 -18.84
C ILE A 100 7.91 -2.58 -18.06
N GLU A 101 7.14 -1.56 -17.68
CA GLU A 101 5.82 -1.73 -17.06
C GLU A 101 4.79 -2.28 -18.06
N HIS A 102 4.86 -1.90 -19.33
CA HIS A 102 4.02 -2.48 -20.39
C HIS A 102 4.33 -3.97 -20.62
N ASP A 103 5.61 -4.33 -20.62
CA ASP A 103 6.04 -5.72 -20.73
C ASP A 103 5.62 -6.54 -19.51
N LEU A 104 5.73 -5.94 -18.31
CA LEU A 104 5.25 -6.54 -17.07
C LEU A 104 3.73 -6.75 -17.08
N ASP A 105 2.95 -5.78 -17.55
CA ASP A 105 1.49 -5.93 -17.72
C ASP A 105 1.15 -7.10 -18.67
N ALA A 106 1.84 -7.19 -19.81
CA ALA A 106 1.68 -8.29 -20.75
C ALA A 106 2.06 -9.65 -20.13
N PHE A 107 3.11 -9.70 -19.32
CA PHE A 107 3.50 -10.88 -18.55
C PHE A 107 2.43 -11.27 -17.53
N MET A 108 1.83 -10.31 -16.82
CA MET A 108 0.81 -10.56 -15.81
C MET A 108 -0.51 -11.02 -16.43
N ARG A 109 -0.91 -10.50 -17.58
CA ARG A 109 -2.15 -10.91 -18.30
C ARG A 109 -2.17 -12.37 -18.74
N LYS A 110 -1.01 -13.03 -18.80
CA LYS A 110 -0.94 -14.49 -19.05
C LYS A 110 -1.42 -15.31 -17.84
N ARG A 111 -1.50 -14.71 -16.66
CA ARG A 111 -1.80 -15.37 -15.37
C ARG A 111 -3.09 -14.88 -14.73
N THR A 112 -3.56 -13.68 -15.08
CA THR A 112 -4.78 -13.08 -14.57
C THR A 112 -5.55 -12.36 -15.68
N GLU A 113 -6.88 -12.33 -15.57
CA GLU A 113 -7.75 -11.62 -16.50
C GLU A 113 -7.57 -10.09 -16.42
N HIS A 114 -7.32 -9.57 -15.22
CA HIS A 114 -7.15 -8.15 -14.96
C HIS A 114 -5.92 -7.91 -14.09
N VAL A 115 -5.07 -6.96 -14.51
CA VAL A 115 -3.92 -6.52 -13.73
C VAL A 115 -4.33 -5.30 -12.90
N ILE A 116 -4.21 -5.42 -11.59
CA ILE A 116 -4.54 -4.38 -10.61
C ILE A 116 -3.27 -3.93 -9.88
N ALA A 117 -3.33 -2.77 -9.21
CA ALA A 117 -2.19 -2.23 -8.47
C ALA A 117 -1.65 -3.22 -7.41
N GLU A 118 -2.52 -3.92 -6.68
CA GLU A 118 -2.13 -4.92 -5.68
C GLU A 118 -1.26 -6.05 -6.24
N HIS A 119 -1.47 -6.45 -7.51
CA HIS A 119 -0.67 -7.50 -8.14
C HIS A 119 0.80 -7.11 -8.32
N LEU A 120 1.15 -5.83 -8.15
CA LEU A 120 2.48 -5.29 -8.41
C LEU A 120 3.06 -4.55 -7.20
N ALA A 121 2.24 -3.83 -6.44
CA ALA A 121 2.62 -3.09 -5.24
C ALA A 121 2.20 -3.83 -3.95
N SER A 122 2.71 -5.05 -3.78
CA SER A 122 2.53 -5.90 -2.60
C SER A 122 3.72 -6.86 -2.46
N GLY A 123 3.79 -7.64 -1.38
CA GLY A 123 4.76 -8.73 -1.23
C GLY A 123 4.69 -9.74 -2.39
N PRO A 124 3.52 -10.35 -2.67
CA PRO A 124 3.34 -11.19 -3.85
C PRO A 124 3.62 -10.46 -5.17
N GLY A 125 3.36 -9.16 -5.23
CA GLY A 125 3.71 -8.33 -6.39
C GLY A 125 5.22 -8.21 -6.62
N LEU A 126 6.01 -8.06 -5.56
CA LEU A 126 7.47 -8.05 -5.64
C LEU A 126 8.01 -9.39 -6.18
N GLU A 127 7.42 -10.50 -5.74
CA GLU A 127 7.76 -11.84 -6.24
C GLU A 127 7.42 -11.99 -7.73
N ALA A 128 6.26 -11.47 -8.15
CA ALA A 128 5.85 -11.48 -9.56
C ALA A 128 6.77 -10.62 -10.44
N ILE A 129 7.17 -9.44 -9.96
CA ILE A 129 8.13 -8.55 -10.64
C ILE A 129 9.49 -9.23 -10.78
N TYR A 130 9.99 -9.84 -9.70
CA TYR A 130 11.24 -10.59 -9.76
C TYR A 130 11.18 -11.71 -10.79
N ALA A 131 10.10 -12.51 -10.78
CA ALA A 131 9.87 -13.59 -11.73
C ALA A 131 9.85 -13.09 -13.20
N PHE A 132 9.29 -11.92 -13.44
CA PHE A 132 9.31 -11.26 -14.74
C PHE A 132 10.75 -10.93 -15.19
N LEU A 133 11.53 -10.28 -14.32
CA LEU A 133 12.89 -9.84 -14.65
C LEU A 133 13.85 -11.00 -14.93
N ILE A 134 13.69 -12.15 -14.25
CA ILE A 134 14.54 -13.32 -14.50
C ILE A 134 14.14 -14.09 -15.76
N GLN A 135 12.88 -13.97 -16.21
CA GLN A 135 12.43 -14.56 -17.47
C GLN A 135 13.04 -13.79 -18.66
N ASP A 136 13.16 -12.47 -18.56
CA ASP A 136 13.70 -11.60 -19.61
C ASP A 136 15.21 -11.85 -19.86
N LYS A 137 16.01 -12.01 -18.78
CA LYS A 137 17.46 -12.32 -18.92
C LYS A 137 17.77 -13.69 -19.56
N ASN A 138 16.82 -14.62 -19.58
CA ASN A 138 17.01 -15.97 -20.11
C ASN A 138 16.42 -16.19 -21.51
N ALA A 139 15.79 -15.17 -22.12
CA ALA A 139 15.08 -15.29 -23.37
C ALA A 139 15.99 -15.09 -24.59
N LYS A 140 16.46 -16.19 -25.19
CA LYS A 140 16.59 -16.24 -26.67
C LYS A 140 15.18 -16.46 -27.23
N PRO A 141 14.74 -15.74 -28.29
CA PRO A 141 13.36 -15.76 -28.78
C PRO A 141 12.78 -17.15 -29.09
N ALA A 142 13.63 -18.13 -29.41
CA ALA A 142 13.20 -19.48 -29.81
C ALA A 142 12.87 -20.45 -28.66
N GLN A 143 12.97 -20.05 -27.39
CA GLN A 143 12.81 -20.97 -26.23
C GLN A 143 11.72 -20.55 -25.23
N GLN A 144 10.84 -19.62 -25.60
CA GLN A 144 9.82 -19.07 -24.70
C GLN A 144 8.68 -20.05 -24.35
N ALA A 145 8.53 -21.18 -25.05
CA ALA A 145 7.34 -22.03 -24.90
C ALA A 145 7.39 -23.02 -23.70
N ASP A 146 8.57 -23.46 -23.24
CA ASP A 146 8.65 -24.64 -22.35
C ASP A 146 9.48 -24.47 -21.06
N ARG A 147 9.82 -23.25 -20.66
CA ARG A 147 10.56 -23.02 -19.39
C ARG A 147 9.62 -22.68 -18.25
N PHE A 148 9.15 -23.73 -17.55
CA PHE A 148 8.77 -23.62 -16.16
C PHE A 148 10.02 -23.26 -15.34
N MET A 149 9.93 -22.23 -14.50
CA MET A 149 11.00 -21.88 -13.56
C MET A 149 11.36 -23.09 -12.70
N SER A 150 12.66 -23.39 -12.58
CA SER A 150 13.12 -24.38 -11.60
C SER A 150 12.81 -23.88 -10.19
N ALA A 151 12.47 -24.79 -9.26
CA ALA A 151 12.16 -24.45 -7.86
C ALA A 151 13.25 -23.58 -7.20
N ASP A 152 14.52 -23.77 -7.61
CA ASP A 152 15.69 -23.04 -7.10
C ASP A 152 15.75 -21.55 -7.50
N GLN A 153 14.86 -21.08 -8.36
CA GLN A 153 14.78 -19.68 -8.80
C GLN A 153 13.62 -18.91 -8.18
N PHE A 154 12.80 -19.54 -7.32
CA PHE A 154 11.76 -18.83 -6.58
C PHE A 154 12.36 -18.19 -5.33
N MET A 155 12.24 -16.87 -5.21
CA MET A 155 12.57 -16.12 -4.00
C MET A 155 11.29 -15.51 -3.43
N SER A 156 11.11 -15.58 -2.11
CA SER A 156 10.02 -14.85 -1.43
C SER A 156 10.31 -13.35 -1.39
N ALA A 157 9.28 -12.53 -1.17
CA ALA A 157 9.43 -11.09 -1.01
C ALA A 157 10.48 -10.70 0.04
N ASP A 158 10.53 -11.43 1.15
CA ASP A 158 11.51 -11.23 2.22
C ASP A 158 12.95 -11.55 1.74
N GLN A 159 13.15 -12.62 0.97
CA GLN A 159 14.45 -12.96 0.40
C GLN A 159 14.88 -11.94 -0.66
N ILE A 160 13.96 -11.54 -1.55
CA ILE A 160 14.21 -10.52 -2.58
C ILE A 160 14.63 -9.22 -1.89
N GLY A 161 13.89 -8.80 -0.86
CA GLY A 161 14.18 -7.60 -0.10
C GLY A 161 15.53 -7.63 0.59
N ALA A 162 15.85 -8.74 1.28
CA ALA A 162 17.14 -8.91 1.94
C ALA A 162 18.32 -8.86 0.94
N THR A 163 18.20 -9.50 -0.22
CA THR A 163 19.22 -9.45 -1.27
C THR A 163 19.35 -8.05 -1.87
N ALA A 164 18.22 -7.37 -2.13
CA ALA A 164 18.21 -6.01 -2.67
C ALA A 164 18.90 -4.99 -1.74
N LEU A 165 18.82 -5.21 -0.41
CA LEU A 165 19.53 -4.40 0.59
C LEU A 165 21.03 -4.67 0.62
N ALA A 166 21.43 -5.92 0.38
CA ALA A 166 22.83 -6.35 0.45
C ALA A 166 23.65 -5.97 -0.78
N GLU A 167 23.06 -6.07 -1.98
CA GLU A 167 23.78 -5.83 -3.23
C GLU A 167 22.89 -5.30 -4.36
N ALA A 168 23.52 -4.65 -5.34
CA ALA A 168 22.86 -4.29 -6.58
C ALA A 168 22.65 -5.53 -7.46
N GLY A 169 21.60 -5.53 -8.27
CA GLY A 169 21.26 -6.63 -9.15
C GLY A 169 19.76 -6.77 -9.33
N ILE A 170 19.33 -7.94 -9.79
CA ILE A 170 17.93 -8.15 -10.19
C ILE A 170 16.91 -8.01 -9.05
N CYS A 171 17.28 -8.34 -7.81
CA CYS A 171 16.42 -8.09 -6.65
C CYS A 171 16.27 -6.59 -6.38
N ARG A 172 17.34 -5.81 -6.57
CA ARG A 172 17.30 -4.35 -6.47
C ARG A 172 16.45 -3.76 -7.58
N ASP A 173 16.64 -4.22 -8.82
CA ASP A 173 15.82 -3.82 -9.98
C ASP A 173 14.32 -4.09 -9.73
N ALA A 174 13.99 -5.23 -9.10
CA ALA A 174 12.62 -5.59 -8.75
C ALA A 174 12.01 -4.63 -7.70
N VAL A 175 12.78 -4.30 -6.65
CA VAL A 175 12.35 -3.35 -5.63
C VAL A 175 12.18 -1.95 -6.22
N ASP A 176 13.10 -1.50 -7.06
CA ASP A 176 13.02 -0.18 -7.71
C ASP A 176 11.80 -0.07 -8.64
N LEU A 177 11.49 -1.13 -9.40
CA LEU A 177 10.30 -1.19 -10.24
C LEU A 177 9.02 -1.16 -9.39
N MET A 178 8.96 -1.95 -8.30
CA MET A 178 7.83 -1.92 -7.36
C MET A 178 7.65 -0.54 -6.73
N PHE A 179 8.73 0.13 -6.31
CA PHE A 179 8.68 1.47 -5.75
C PHE A 179 8.27 2.54 -6.75
N GLY A 180 8.69 2.43 -8.02
CA GLY A 180 8.18 3.30 -9.07
C GLY A 180 6.68 3.13 -9.32
N ILE A 181 6.19 1.89 -9.31
CA ILE A 181 4.76 1.57 -9.43
C ILE A 181 3.99 2.11 -8.21
N LEU A 182 4.49 1.88 -6.99
CA LEU A 182 3.89 2.39 -5.77
C LEU A 182 3.79 3.91 -5.78
N GLY A 183 4.85 4.63 -6.18
CA GLY A 183 4.82 6.09 -6.31
C GLY A 183 3.73 6.57 -7.26
N SER A 184 3.55 5.88 -8.39
CA SER A 184 2.51 6.21 -9.38
C SER A 184 1.10 5.96 -8.83
N VAL A 185 0.86 4.81 -8.21
CA VAL A 185 -0.42 4.45 -7.59
C VAL A 185 -0.80 5.42 -6.47
N MET A 186 0.18 5.80 -5.64
CA MET A 186 -0.04 6.78 -4.58
C MET A 186 -0.41 8.15 -5.15
N ALA A 187 0.28 8.58 -6.21
CA ALA A 187 -0.02 9.84 -6.88
C ALA A 187 -1.45 9.87 -7.43
N ASP A 188 -1.89 8.79 -8.07
CA ASP A 188 -3.25 8.65 -8.60
C ASP A 188 -4.32 8.72 -7.49
N HIS A 189 -4.08 8.08 -6.35
CA HIS A 189 -4.97 8.17 -5.18
C HIS A 189 -5.02 9.58 -4.60
N VAL A 190 -3.87 10.27 -4.49
CA VAL A 190 -3.84 11.66 -4.04
C VAL A 190 -4.65 12.55 -4.97
N LEU A 191 -4.49 12.42 -6.29
CA LEU A 191 -5.24 13.20 -7.27
C LEU A 191 -6.75 12.88 -7.26
N THR A 192 -7.09 11.60 -7.10
CA THR A 192 -8.49 11.14 -7.16
C THR A 192 -9.30 11.61 -5.96
N ILE A 193 -8.71 11.54 -4.76
CA ILE A 193 -9.41 11.86 -3.50
C ILE A 193 -9.18 13.32 -3.09
N GLY A 194 -8.10 13.94 -3.59
CA GLY A 194 -7.67 15.28 -3.18
C GLY A 194 -6.90 15.26 -1.86
N CYS A 195 -6.06 14.25 -1.62
CA CYS A 195 -5.29 14.10 -0.39
C CYS A 195 -4.09 15.06 -0.30
N TRP A 196 -4.33 16.36 -0.44
CA TRP A 196 -3.29 17.41 -0.47
C TRP A 196 -2.56 17.59 0.87
N ARG A 197 -3.10 17.04 1.95
CA ARG A 197 -2.43 17.00 3.24
C ARG A 197 -1.15 16.18 3.18
N GLY A 198 -1.13 15.13 2.36
CA GLY A 198 -0.03 14.19 2.30
C GLY A 198 -0.49 12.75 2.16
N ALA A 199 0.50 11.86 2.15
CA ALA A 199 0.28 10.42 2.16
C ALA A 199 1.15 9.73 3.21
N VAL A 200 0.63 8.66 3.80
CA VAL A 200 1.35 7.79 4.72
C VAL A 200 1.42 6.39 4.14
N ILE A 201 2.63 5.86 4.04
CA ILE A 201 2.88 4.44 3.80
C ILE A 201 2.79 3.73 5.15
N ALA A 202 1.80 2.84 5.32
CA ALA A 202 1.52 2.18 6.60
C ALA A 202 1.75 0.66 6.54
N GLY A 203 2.69 0.18 7.37
CA GLY A 203 2.94 -1.24 7.57
C GLY A 203 3.52 -1.99 6.36
N GLY A 204 3.53 -3.32 6.48
CA GLY A 204 3.87 -4.23 5.38
C GLY A 204 5.37 -4.30 5.05
N ILE A 205 5.70 -4.39 3.76
CA ILE A 205 7.07 -4.68 3.29
C ILE A 205 7.95 -3.42 3.23
N VAL A 206 7.35 -2.23 3.08
CA VAL A 206 8.10 -0.98 2.86
C VAL A 206 9.01 -0.60 4.03
N PRO A 207 8.62 -0.73 5.32
CA PRO A 207 9.53 -0.42 6.44
C PRO A 207 10.86 -1.18 6.40
N ARG A 208 10.87 -2.41 5.88
CA ARG A 208 12.11 -3.21 5.75
C ARG A 208 12.97 -2.74 4.57
N LEU A 209 12.35 -2.14 3.56
CA LEU A 209 12.98 -1.67 2.33
C LEU A 209 13.23 -0.16 2.31
N ALA A 210 12.85 0.55 3.39
CA ALA A 210 12.98 2.00 3.52
C ALA A 210 14.38 2.54 3.16
N PRO A 211 15.50 1.88 3.51
CA PRO A 211 16.83 2.36 3.12
C PRO A 211 17.06 2.45 1.60
N LEU A 212 16.19 1.84 0.78
CA LEU A 212 16.31 1.83 -0.67
C LEU A 212 15.42 2.89 -1.34
N ILE A 213 14.44 3.45 -0.63
CA ILE A 213 13.38 4.25 -1.24
C ILE A 213 13.89 5.58 -1.80
N ASP A 214 14.81 6.24 -1.09
CA ASP A 214 15.38 7.54 -1.49
C ASP A 214 16.16 7.45 -2.80
N ALA A 215 16.85 6.32 -3.02
CA ALA A 215 17.61 6.06 -4.24
C ALA A 215 16.76 5.48 -5.37
N SER A 216 15.50 5.11 -5.10
CA SER A 216 14.60 4.49 -6.05
C SER A 216 13.84 5.52 -6.90
N PRO A 217 13.15 5.09 -7.97
CA PRO A 217 12.26 5.96 -8.75
C PRO A 217 11.02 6.48 -7.99
N PHE A 218 10.76 6.05 -6.74
CA PHE A 218 9.55 6.39 -5.98
C PHE A 218 9.19 7.89 -6.02
N ALA A 219 10.14 8.76 -5.64
CA ALA A 219 9.92 10.20 -5.57
C ALA A 219 9.58 10.79 -6.94
N GLN A 220 10.36 10.42 -7.96
CA GLN A 220 10.14 10.86 -9.34
C GLN A 220 8.74 10.46 -9.81
N ARG A 221 8.35 9.20 -9.57
CA ARG A 221 7.08 8.64 -10.01
C ARG A 221 5.89 9.21 -9.27
N PHE A 222 6.03 9.49 -7.98
CA PHE A 222 5.01 10.19 -7.20
C PHE A 222 4.77 11.62 -7.69
N ARG A 223 5.82 12.33 -8.13
CA ARG A 223 5.71 13.73 -8.56
C ARG A 223 5.32 13.90 -10.03
N ALA A 224 5.64 12.94 -10.90
CA ALA A 224 5.54 13.07 -12.35
C ALA A 224 4.20 12.55 -12.91
N VAL A 225 3.14 13.34 -12.77
CA VAL A 225 1.77 13.05 -13.26
C VAL A 225 1.33 13.97 -14.41
N GLY A 226 2.29 14.38 -15.25
CA GLY A 226 2.03 15.25 -16.40
C GLY A 226 1.62 16.67 -15.98
N ALA A 227 0.56 17.22 -16.56
CA ALA A 227 0.13 18.61 -16.34
C ALA A 227 -0.22 18.92 -14.87
N MET A 228 -0.62 17.89 -14.10
CA MET A 228 -0.98 18.02 -12.68
C MET A 228 0.21 17.88 -11.73
N SER A 229 1.44 17.72 -12.23
CA SER A 229 2.64 17.54 -11.38
C SER A 229 2.84 18.69 -10.37
N HIS A 230 2.36 19.89 -10.69
CA HIS A 230 2.39 21.04 -9.79
C HIS A 230 1.55 20.85 -8.51
N LEU A 231 0.45 20.08 -8.57
CA LEU A 231 -0.38 19.75 -7.41
C LEU A 231 0.35 18.80 -6.47
N LEU A 232 1.14 17.89 -7.03
CA LEU A 232 1.89 16.91 -6.24
C LEU A 232 3.23 17.45 -5.78
N ALA A 233 3.80 18.52 -6.36
CA ALA A 233 5.14 19.02 -6.05
C ALA A 233 5.41 19.21 -4.54
N ASN A 234 4.40 19.62 -3.77
CA ASN A 234 4.52 19.93 -2.34
C ASN A 234 3.73 18.98 -1.42
N VAL A 235 3.27 17.82 -1.90
CA VAL A 235 2.54 16.86 -1.07
C VAL A 235 3.54 16.04 -0.25
N PRO A 236 3.60 16.16 1.09
CA PRO A 236 4.54 15.38 1.88
C PRO A 236 4.17 13.89 1.89
N VAL A 237 5.18 13.02 2.03
CA VAL A 237 4.99 11.58 2.19
C VAL A 237 5.76 11.09 3.41
N TRP A 238 5.10 10.30 4.24
CA TRP A 238 5.67 9.69 5.43
C TRP A 238 5.57 8.17 5.39
N LEU A 239 6.46 7.51 6.11
CA LEU A 239 6.42 6.09 6.41
C LEU A 239 6.06 5.93 7.89
N SER A 240 4.98 5.22 8.18
CA SER A 240 4.62 4.84 9.56
C SER A 240 5.55 3.73 10.05
N THR A 241 6.25 3.98 11.15
CA THR A 241 7.15 3.03 11.82
C THR A 241 6.52 2.37 13.05
N ASP A 242 5.28 2.73 13.39
CA ASP A 242 4.52 2.17 14.50
C ASP A 242 4.00 0.75 14.20
N ALA A 243 4.60 -0.25 14.86
CA ALA A 243 4.21 -1.66 14.70
C ALA A 243 2.80 -1.99 15.21
N ASP A 244 2.26 -1.16 16.11
CA ASP A 244 0.94 -1.36 16.73
C ASP A 244 -0.15 -0.48 16.11
N ALA A 245 0.13 0.19 14.99
CA ALA A 245 -0.78 1.13 14.35
C ALA A 245 -2.18 0.53 14.14
N GLY A 246 -2.29 -0.70 13.62
CA GLY A 246 -3.57 -1.34 13.38
C GLY A 246 -4.40 -1.54 14.67
N LEU A 247 -3.75 -1.92 15.77
CA LEU A 247 -4.43 -2.08 17.07
C LEU A 247 -4.83 -0.75 17.68
N LYS A 248 -3.96 0.27 17.61
CA LYS A 248 -4.25 1.64 18.07
C LYS A 248 -5.41 2.25 17.29
N GLY A 249 -5.44 2.05 15.98
CA GLY A 249 -6.52 2.44 15.10
C GLY A 249 -7.83 1.72 15.39
N ALA A 250 -7.78 0.42 15.65
CA ALA A 250 -8.96 -0.36 16.05
C ALA A 250 -9.54 0.13 17.39
N ARG A 251 -8.68 0.50 18.35
CA ARG A 251 -9.12 1.17 19.58
C ARG A 251 -9.80 2.51 19.27
N ALA A 252 -9.17 3.36 18.47
CA ALA A 252 -9.70 4.67 18.10
C ALA A 252 -11.06 4.57 17.38
N ALA A 253 -11.29 3.48 16.63
CA ALA A 253 -12.55 3.24 15.94
C ALA A 253 -13.76 3.09 16.87
N LEU A 254 -13.57 2.58 18.10
CA LEU A 254 -14.66 2.40 19.07
C LEU A 254 -15.28 3.73 19.50
N ASP A 255 -14.44 4.75 19.64
CA ASP A 255 -14.86 6.10 20.06
C ASP A 255 -15.23 7.00 18.88
N ASN A 256 -14.95 6.56 17.64
CA ASN A 256 -15.13 7.37 16.44
C ASN A 256 -16.63 7.59 16.13
N PRO A 257 -17.10 8.85 16.10
CA PRO A 257 -18.53 9.16 15.94
C PRO A 257 -19.10 8.67 14.60
N TYR A 258 -18.28 8.61 13.55
CA TYR A 258 -18.69 8.18 12.22
C TYR A 258 -18.82 6.66 12.11
N LEU A 259 -18.25 5.89 13.04
CA LEU A 259 -18.36 4.43 13.07
C LEU A 259 -19.37 3.90 14.10
N LYS A 260 -19.92 4.77 14.96
CA LYS A 260 -20.90 4.39 16.00
C LYS A 260 -22.11 3.63 15.46
N HIS A 261 -22.60 3.99 14.28
CA HIS A 261 -23.75 3.31 13.66
C HIS A 261 -23.49 1.83 13.31
N ARG A 262 -22.23 1.38 13.32
CA ARG A 262 -21.81 -0.02 13.09
C ARG A 262 -21.51 -0.78 14.38
N LEU A 263 -21.48 -0.11 15.52
CA LEU A 263 -21.23 -0.72 16.82
C LEU A 263 -22.44 -1.56 17.20
N LEU A 264 -22.27 -2.87 17.30
CA LEU A 264 -23.26 -3.73 17.91
C LEU A 264 -23.15 -3.59 19.42
N THR A 265 -24.28 -3.47 20.09
CA THR A 265 -24.39 -3.47 21.55
C THR A 265 -25.38 -4.54 21.98
N ALA A 266 -25.25 -5.02 23.22
CA ALA A 266 -26.16 -6.00 23.81
C ALA A 266 -27.58 -5.45 24.00
#